data_AF-A0A172ZLQ9-F1
#
_entry.id   AF-A0A172ZLQ9-F1
#
_cell.length_a   1.000
_cell.length_b   1.000
_cell.length_c   1.000
_cell.angle_alpha   90.00
_cell.angle_beta   90.00
_cell.angle_gamma   90.00
#
_symmetry.space_group_name_H-M   'P 1'
#
loop_
_entity.id
_entity.type
_entity.pdbx_description
1 polymer ?
#
loop_
_entity_poly.entity_id
_entity_poly.type
_entity_poly.pdbx_seq_one_letter_code
_entity_poly.pdbx_strand_id
1 'polypeptide(L)'
;MQLALQRLEQQLDQYGQELDRYTLEQLTRQPSVEEWSLGQMYQHLIASALYMQLGNMEKCIRQYEQDRQQEAAYHEDSFARIAVKESAAPTAIAVDSATIQTSTNGKTESGESIFAEGSFPPVRIKVPGVPEPSQPKSREQLLNGLEQVRIRARELAPQAAAVPACYTEKHPRFGGLSAAEWMLLIEMHYRHHLHQKRRLDEFLNMSI
;
A
#
# COMPACT_ATOMS: atom_id res chain seq x y z
N MET A 1 4.16 4.05 -11.34
CA MET A 1 3.34 2.86 -11.04
C MET A 1 3.94 1.57 -11.61
N GLN A 2 4.04 1.41 -12.94
CA GLN A 2 4.48 0.15 -13.58
C GLN A 2 5.83 -0.39 -13.08
N LEU A 3 6.85 0.48 -12.96
CA LEU A 3 8.16 0.09 -12.45
C LEU A 3 8.11 -0.41 -10.99
N ALA A 4 7.25 0.20 -10.15
CA ALA A 4 7.11 -0.20 -8.75
C ALA A 4 6.47 -1.59 -8.63
N LEU A 5 5.43 -1.87 -9.44
CA LEU A 5 4.82 -3.19 -9.54
C LEU A 5 5.83 -4.24 -10.00
N GLN A 6 6.57 -3.97 -11.07
CA GLN A 6 7.58 -4.91 -11.58
C GLN A 6 8.65 -5.23 -10.54
N ARG A 7 9.15 -4.23 -9.81
CA ARG A 7 10.13 -4.43 -8.73
C ARG A 7 9.55 -5.23 -7.57
N LEU A 8 8.31 -4.93 -7.18
CA LEU A 8 7.62 -5.71 -6.15
C LEU A 8 7.48 -7.17 -6.58
N GLU A 9 7.08 -7.44 -7.82
CA GLU A 9 6.95 -8.80 -8.33
C GLU A 9 8.27 -9.57 -8.29
N GLN A 10 9.38 -8.92 -8.66
CA GLN A 10 10.74 -9.50 -8.56
C GLN A 10 11.12 -9.81 -7.11
N GLN A 11 10.77 -8.94 -6.17
CA GLN A 11 10.99 -9.19 -4.74
C GLN A 11 10.16 -10.38 -4.27
N LEU A 12 8.87 -10.43 -4.61
CA LEU A 12 7.98 -11.53 -4.26
C LEU A 12 8.47 -12.85 -4.85
N ASP A 13 9.01 -12.85 -6.06
CA ASP A 13 9.63 -14.02 -6.68
C ASP A 13 10.86 -14.49 -5.87
N GLN A 14 11.75 -13.57 -5.50
CA GLN A 14 12.91 -13.87 -4.68
C GLN A 14 12.49 -14.46 -3.32
N TYR A 15 11.59 -13.79 -2.61
CA TYR A 15 11.06 -14.25 -1.32
C TYR A 15 10.39 -15.64 -1.46
N GLY A 16 9.62 -15.86 -2.51
CA GLY A 16 8.95 -17.14 -2.77
C GLY A 16 9.92 -18.28 -3.07
N GLN A 17 10.88 -18.07 -3.98
CA GLN A 17 11.89 -19.08 -4.34
C GLN A 17 12.78 -19.45 -3.15
N GLU A 18 13.12 -18.48 -2.30
CA GLU A 18 13.95 -18.74 -1.14
C GLU A 18 13.20 -19.50 -0.04
N LEU A 19 11.87 -19.39 0.07
CA LEU A 19 11.09 -20.09 1.10
C LEU A 19 11.27 -21.61 1.09
N ASP A 20 11.43 -22.21 -0.08
CA ASP A 20 11.61 -23.67 -0.24
C ASP A 20 12.88 -24.20 0.43
N ARG A 21 13.83 -23.32 0.73
CA ARG A 21 15.09 -23.66 1.40
C ARG A 21 14.92 -23.89 2.91
N TYR A 22 13.81 -23.45 3.51
CA TYR A 22 13.61 -23.48 4.96
C TYR A 22 12.59 -24.54 5.38
N THR A 23 12.88 -25.20 6.50
CA THR A 23 11.90 -25.96 7.26
C THR A 23 11.02 -25.02 8.09
N LEU A 24 9.85 -25.51 8.53
CA LEU A 24 9.01 -24.74 9.46
C LEU A 24 9.74 -24.45 10.77
N GLU A 25 10.53 -25.40 11.27
CA GLU A 25 11.35 -25.20 12.48
C GLU A 25 12.29 -24.00 12.32
N GLN A 26 13.03 -23.92 11.20
CA GLN A 26 13.90 -22.78 10.89
C GLN A 26 13.12 -21.47 10.76
N LEU A 27 11.96 -21.50 10.08
CA LEU A 27 11.10 -20.32 9.94
C LEU A 27 10.59 -19.79 11.29
N THR A 28 10.41 -20.68 12.28
CA THR A 28 9.91 -20.29 13.62
C THR A 28 11.01 -19.97 14.63
N ARG A 29 12.27 -20.29 14.32
CA ARG A 29 13.39 -20.07 15.23
C ARG A 29 13.74 -18.58 15.34
N GLN A 30 13.79 -18.08 16.57
CA GLN A 30 14.18 -16.70 16.87
C GLN A 30 15.66 -16.61 17.30
N PRO A 31 16.39 -15.56 16.91
CA PRO A 31 17.76 -15.31 17.42
C PRO A 31 17.79 -15.02 18.93
N SER A 32 16.78 -14.31 19.42
CA SER A 32 16.60 -13.95 20.83
C SER A 32 15.13 -13.66 21.11
N VAL A 33 14.76 -13.51 22.39
CA VAL A 33 13.38 -13.18 22.81
C VAL A 33 12.90 -11.81 22.31
N GLU A 34 13.81 -10.93 21.88
CA GLU A 34 13.50 -9.59 21.39
C GLU A 34 13.55 -9.47 19.86
N GLU A 35 13.89 -10.55 19.15
CA GLU A 35 14.10 -10.53 17.71
C GLU A 35 13.13 -11.45 16.98
N TRP A 36 12.64 -10.97 15.84
CA TRP A 36 11.74 -11.74 14.99
C TRP A 36 12.43 -12.95 14.40
N SER A 37 11.70 -14.06 14.31
CA SER A 37 12.06 -15.16 13.42
C SER A 37 11.92 -14.74 11.95
N LEU A 38 12.49 -15.54 11.05
CA LEU A 38 12.28 -15.36 9.62
C LEU A 38 10.78 -15.40 9.27
N GLY A 39 10.03 -16.34 9.84
CA GLY A 39 8.60 -16.47 9.64
C GLY A 39 7.79 -15.25 10.10
N GLN A 40 8.14 -14.66 11.24
CA GLN A 40 7.51 -13.42 11.72
C GLN A 40 7.78 -12.24 10.77
N MET A 41 9.00 -12.14 10.24
CA MET A 41 9.34 -11.11 9.25
C MET A 41 8.49 -11.26 7.97
N TYR A 42 8.31 -12.48 7.45
CA TYR A 42 7.43 -12.71 6.29
C TYR A 42 5.97 -12.36 6.60
N GLN A 43 5.45 -12.80 7.76
CA GLN A 43 4.08 -12.46 8.16
C GLN A 43 3.87 -10.95 8.28
N HIS A 44 4.85 -10.22 8.83
CA HIS A 44 4.83 -8.76 8.87
C HIS A 44 4.70 -8.15 7.47
N LEU A 45 5.57 -8.55 6.53
CA LEU A 45 5.55 -8.04 5.15
C LEU A 45 4.20 -8.33 4.46
N ILE A 46 3.71 -9.55 4.55
CA ILE A 46 2.44 -9.96 3.94
C ILE A 46 1.27 -9.19 4.56
N ALA A 47 1.18 -9.13 5.89
CA ALA A 47 0.05 -8.49 6.57
C ALA A 47 0.03 -6.97 6.34
N SER A 48 1.19 -6.31 6.42
CA SER A 48 1.29 -4.87 6.16
C SER A 48 0.95 -4.53 4.70
N ALA A 49 1.38 -5.35 3.74
CA ALA A 49 1.00 -5.19 2.34
C ALA A 49 -0.51 -5.34 2.13
N LEU A 50 -1.11 -6.45 2.58
CA LEU A 50 -2.52 -6.75 2.33
C LEU A 50 -3.46 -5.79 3.07
N TYR A 51 -3.25 -5.59 4.37
CA TYR A 51 -4.27 -4.97 5.23
C TYR A 51 -4.05 -3.48 5.48
N MET A 52 -2.84 -2.97 5.27
CA MET A 52 -2.56 -1.54 5.38
C MET A 52 -2.35 -0.90 4.00
N GLN A 53 -1.33 -1.35 3.26
CA GLN A 53 -0.87 -0.62 2.08
C GLN A 53 -1.84 -0.77 0.90
N LEU A 54 -2.14 -2.01 0.51
CA LEU A 54 -3.13 -2.30 -0.55
C LEU A 54 -4.54 -1.89 -0.10
N GLY A 55 -4.89 -2.10 1.17
CA GLY A 55 -6.17 -1.66 1.73
C GLY A 55 -6.39 -0.14 1.67
N ASN A 56 -5.37 0.67 1.98
CA ASN A 56 -5.48 2.12 1.88
C ASN A 56 -5.37 2.63 0.43
N MET A 57 -4.62 1.95 -0.42
CA MET A 57 -4.63 2.22 -1.86
C MET A 57 -6.04 2.02 -2.45
N GLU A 58 -6.73 0.94 -2.05
CA GLU A 58 -8.11 0.67 -2.47
C GLU A 58 -9.10 1.74 -1.98
N LYS A 59 -8.92 2.28 -0.77
CA LYS A 59 -9.74 3.40 -0.28
C LYS A 59 -9.54 4.67 -1.13
N CYS A 60 -8.30 4.99 -1.51
CA CYS A 60 -8.03 6.11 -2.41
C CYS A 60 -8.76 5.94 -3.75
N ILE A 61 -8.72 4.73 -4.32
CA ILE A 61 -9.43 4.39 -5.56
C ILE A 61 -10.94 4.57 -5.38
N ARG A 62 -11.53 3.98 -4.34
CA ARG A 62 -12.97 4.04 -4.09
C ARG A 62 -13.46 5.47 -3.90
N GLN A 63 -12.73 6.30 -3.16
CA GLN A 63 -13.11 7.70 -2.96
C GLN A 63 -13.12 8.47 -4.29
N TYR A 64 -12.09 8.27 -5.13
CA TYR A 64 -12.04 8.90 -6.44
C TYR A 64 -13.18 8.45 -7.37
N GLU A 65 -13.52 7.16 -7.38
CA GLU A 65 -14.63 6.63 -8.16
C GLU A 65 -15.98 7.19 -7.72
N GLN A 66 -16.18 7.32 -6.40
CA GLN A 66 -17.40 7.89 -5.82
C GLN A 66 -17.57 9.36 -6.21
N ASP A 67 -16.53 10.18 -6.05
CA ASP A 67 -16.57 11.60 -6.41
C ASP A 67 -16.87 11.77 -7.92
N ARG A 68 -16.20 10.98 -8.78
CA ARG A 68 -16.45 10.99 -10.22
C ARG A 68 -17.88 10.62 -10.61
N GLN A 69 -18.46 9.62 -9.94
CA GLN A 69 -19.85 9.22 -10.18
C GLN A 69 -20.83 10.30 -9.70
N GLN A 70 -20.53 10.93 -8.56
CA GLN A 70 -21.34 12.01 -8.03
C GLN A 70 -21.32 13.25 -8.94
N GLU A 71 -20.16 13.62 -9.48
CA GLU A 71 -20.02 14.69 -10.47
C GLU A 71 -20.83 14.38 -11.74
N ALA A 72 -20.72 13.16 -12.28
CA ALA A 72 -21.50 12.75 -13.46
C ALA A 72 -23.02 12.81 -13.21
N ALA A 73 -23.49 12.30 -12.07
CA ALA A 73 -24.90 12.33 -11.70
C ALA A 73 -25.43 13.77 -11.51
N TYR A 74 -24.62 14.66 -10.93
CA TYR A 74 -24.98 16.09 -10.80
C TYR A 74 -25.12 16.76 -12.16
N HIS A 75 -24.21 16.47 -13.10
CA HIS A 75 -24.30 17.01 -14.45
C HIS A 75 -25.52 16.48 -15.20
N GLU A 76 -25.85 15.19 -15.11
CA GLU A 76 -27.07 14.62 -15.71
C GLU A 76 -28.35 15.26 -15.16
N ASP A 77 -28.48 15.41 -13.82
CA ASP A 77 -29.64 16.07 -13.20
C ASP A 77 -29.72 17.56 -13.59
N SER A 78 -28.58 18.25 -13.66
CA SER A 78 -28.52 19.66 -14.08
C SER A 78 -28.97 19.84 -15.54
N PHE A 79 -28.51 18.99 -16.47
CA PHE A 79 -28.97 19.01 -17.86
C PHE A 79 -30.46 18.68 -17.98
N ALA A 80 -30.96 17.68 -17.24
CA ALA A 80 -32.38 17.36 -17.21
C ALA A 80 -33.23 18.54 -16.70
N ARG A 81 -32.78 19.24 -15.65
CA ARG A 81 -33.44 20.44 -15.13
C ARG A 81 -33.40 21.63 -16.09
N ILE A 82 -32.34 21.78 -16.88
CA ILE A 82 -32.23 22.82 -17.93
C ILE A 82 -33.18 22.49 -19.09
N ALA A 83 -33.23 21.23 -19.54
CA ALA A 83 -34.13 20.79 -20.61
C ALA A 83 -35.62 20.95 -20.24
N VAL A 84 -35.97 20.82 -18.95
CA VAL A 84 -37.33 21.11 -18.45
C VAL A 84 -37.64 22.61 -18.41
N LYS A 85 -36.62 23.49 -18.35
CA LYS A 85 -36.76 24.95 -18.25
C LYS A 85 -36.80 25.70 -19.59
N GLU A 86 -36.71 25.03 -20.74
CA GLU A 86 -36.83 25.64 -22.08
C GLU A 86 -38.26 26.12 -22.46
N SER A 87 -39.10 26.50 -21.48
CA SER A 87 -40.34 27.25 -21.72
C SER A 87 -40.42 28.63 -21.04
N ALA A 88 -39.35 29.12 -20.41
CA ALA A 88 -39.32 30.48 -19.85
C ALA A 88 -37.95 31.17 -19.98
N ALA A 89 -37.99 32.47 -20.34
CA ALA A 89 -36.87 33.35 -20.70
C ALA A 89 -35.70 33.43 -19.69
N PRO A 90 -34.47 33.81 -20.11
CA PRO A 90 -33.27 33.58 -19.33
C PRO A 90 -33.02 34.67 -18.28
N THR A 91 -32.78 34.26 -17.04
CA THR A 91 -32.14 35.09 -16.01
C THR A 91 -30.81 34.45 -15.63
N ALA A 92 -29.75 35.25 -15.61
CA ALA A 92 -28.38 34.83 -15.33
C ALA A 92 -28.27 34.07 -14.00
N ILE A 93 -27.70 32.86 -14.05
CA ILE A 93 -27.41 32.04 -12.87
C ILE A 93 -25.90 32.08 -12.65
N ALA A 94 -25.49 32.60 -11.48
CA ALA A 94 -24.13 32.52 -10.99
C ALA A 94 -23.77 31.06 -10.71
N VAL A 95 -22.69 30.56 -11.33
CA VAL A 95 -22.13 29.24 -11.07
C VAL A 95 -21.32 29.29 -9.78
N ASP A 96 -21.90 28.75 -8.72
CA ASP A 96 -21.19 28.50 -7.47
C ASP A 96 -20.31 27.26 -7.69
N SER A 97 -18.99 27.46 -7.74
CA SER A 97 -18.03 26.35 -7.89
C SER A 97 -18.06 25.51 -6.62
N ALA A 98 -18.65 24.33 -6.71
CA ALA A 98 -18.62 23.33 -5.66
C ALA A 98 -17.16 22.97 -5.36
N THR A 99 -16.69 23.41 -4.19
CA THR A 99 -15.39 23.06 -3.63
C THR A 99 -15.32 21.54 -3.48
N ILE A 100 -14.50 20.88 -4.31
CA ILE A 100 -14.12 19.48 -4.11
C ILE A 100 -13.52 19.39 -2.71
N GLN A 101 -14.20 18.72 -1.79
CA GLN A 101 -13.69 18.46 -0.43
C GLN A 101 -12.56 17.42 -0.52
N THR A 102 -11.38 17.86 -0.94
CA THR A 102 -10.16 17.05 -0.87
C THR A 102 -9.77 16.89 0.59
N SER A 103 -9.72 15.65 1.10
CA SER A 103 -9.14 15.35 2.41
C SER A 103 -7.63 15.56 2.36
N THR A 104 -7.17 16.79 2.62
CA THR A 104 -5.72 17.08 2.66
C THR A 104 -5.14 16.62 3.98
N ASN A 105 -5.00 15.30 4.14
CA ASN A 105 -4.06 14.75 5.10
C ASN A 105 -2.65 15.10 4.58
N GLY A 106 -2.09 16.25 4.96
CA GLY A 106 -0.74 16.63 4.54
C GLY A 106 0.27 15.51 4.83
N LYS A 107 1.24 15.33 3.93
CA LYS A 107 2.38 14.43 4.14
C LYS A 107 3.23 14.98 5.29
N THR A 108 3.78 14.11 6.14
CA THR A 108 4.71 14.55 7.20
C THR A 108 6.12 14.77 6.61
N GLU A 109 6.99 15.49 7.31
CA GLU A 109 8.40 15.64 6.93
C GLU A 109 9.10 14.28 6.72
N SER A 110 8.85 13.31 7.63
CA SER A 110 9.37 11.94 7.46
C SER A 110 8.80 11.25 6.22
N GLY A 111 7.55 11.55 5.83
CA GLY A 111 6.97 11.05 4.59
C GLY A 111 7.67 11.68 3.39
N GLU A 112 7.83 13.00 3.36
CA GLU A 112 8.50 13.71 2.27
C GLU A 112 9.91 13.17 2.02
N SER A 113 10.71 12.99 3.08
CA SER A 113 12.08 12.45 2.99
C SER A 113 12.10 11.04 2.38
N ILE A 114 11.31 10.07 2.87
CA ILE A 114 11.41 8.69 2.35
C ILE A 114 10.96 8.57 0.89
N PHE A 115 10.00 9.39 0.45
CA PHE A 115 9.55 9.37 -0.94
C PHE A 115 10.49 10.14 -1.86
N ALA A 116 11.17 11.18 -1.37
CA ALA A 116 12.25 11.84 -2.10
C ALA A 116 13.48 10.93 -2.25
N GLU A 117 13.84 10.19 -1.20
CA GLU A 117 14.97 9.25 -1.19
C GLU A 117 14.63 7.90 -1.86
N GLY A 118 13.35 7.56 -1.97
CA GLY A 118 12.87 6.29 -2.51
C GLY A 118 13.31 5.08 -1.68
N SER A 119 13.60 5.24 -0.38
CA SER A 119 14.02 4.15 0.49
C SER A 119 13.76 4.42 1.98
N PHE A 120 13.66 3.34 2.75
CA PHE A 120 13.77 3.42 4.20
C PHE A 120 15.24 3.52 4.61
N PRO A 121 15.57 4.28 5.67
CA PRO A 121 16.93 4.33 6.19
C PRO A 121 17.40 2.93 6.59
N PRO A 122 18.68 2.57 6.40
CA PRO A 122 19.22 1.23 6.67
C PRO A 122 19.47 0.98 8.17
N VAL A 123 18.51 1.38 9.01
CA VAL A 123 18.57 1.25 10.48
C VAL A 123 17.46 0.32 10.96
N ARG A 124 17.66 -0.32 12.12
CA ARG A 124 16.62 -1.14 12.75
C ARG A 124 15.53 -0.21 13.31
N ILE A 125 14.31 -0.33 12.81
CA ILE A 125 13.16 0.41 13.29
C ILE A 125 12.35 -0.50 14.21
N LYS A 126 12.31 -0.19 15.51
CA LYS A 126 11.31 -0.75 16.44
C LYS A 126 10.16 0.25 16.54
N VAL A 127 8.94 -0.17 16.24
CA VAL A 127 7.74 0.69 16.38
C VAL A 127 7.03 0.32 17.70
N PRO A 128 7.04 1.21 18.71
CA PRO A 128 6.36 0.93 19.98
C PRO A 128 4.86 0.71 19.79
N GLY A 129 4.28 -0.24 20.53
CA GLY A 129 2.84 -0.47 20.56
C GLY A 129 2.26 -1.23 19.36
N VAL A 130 3.09 -1.62 18.38
CA VAL A 130 2.66 -2.54 17.31
C VAL A 130 2.77 -3.97 17.85
N PRO A 131 1.70 -4.78 17.82
CA PRO A 131 1.78 -6.17 18.22
C PRO A 131 2.82 -6.92 17.40
N GLU A 132 3.57 -7.78 18.09
CA GLU A 132 4.53 -8.67 17.44
C GLU A 132 3.83 -9.56 16.40
N PRO A 133 4.38 -9.74 15.18
CA PRO A 133 3.82 -10.67 14.22
C PRO A 133 3.75 -12.07 14.83
N SER A 134 2.67 -12.82 14.55
CA SER A 134 2.59 -14.22 14.98
C SER A 134 3.60 -15.09 14.22
N GLN A 135 3.87 -16.30 14.72
CA GLN A 135 4.61 -17.30 13.95
C GLN A 135 3.75 -17.86 12.82
N PRO A 136 4.33 -18.20 11.64
CA PRO A 136 3.58 -18.84 10.58
C PRO A 136 3.15 -20.25 10.99
N LYS A 137 1.99 -20.68 10.51
CA LYS A 137 1.45 -22.03 10.69
C LYS A 137 2.13 -23.04 9.76
N SER A 138 2.56 -22.60 8.58
CA SER A 138 3.25 -23.43 7.60
C SER A 138 4.01 -22.58 6.59
N ARG A 139 4.95 -23.19 5.85
CA ARG A 139 5.59 -22.56 4.69
C ARG A 139 4.56 -22.19 3.62
N GLU A 140 3.59 -23.06 3.40
CA GLU A 140 2.51 -22.86 2.42
C GLU A 140 1.67 -21.61 2.74
N GLN A 141 1.41 -21.33 4.02
CA GLN A 141 0.75 -20.08 4.42
C GLN A 141 1.52 -18.85 3.93
N LEU A 142 2.85 -18.85 4.06
CA LEU A 142 3.69 -17.74 3.61
C LEU A 142 3.68 -17.61 2.08
N LEU A 143 3.82 -18.72 1.37
CA LEU A 143 3.74 -18.75 -0.10
C LEU A 143 2.39 -18.21 -0.61
N ASN A 144 1.29 -18.69 -0.04
CA ASN A 144 -0.06 -18.23 -0.38
C ASN A 144 -0.24 -16.74 -0.05
N GLY A 145 0.33 -16.26 1.06
CA GLY A 145 0.28 -14.86 1.43
C GLY A 145 1.05 -13.95 0.46
N LEU A 146 2.25 -14.35 0.03
CA LEU A 146 3.02 -13.62 -0.99
C LEU A 146 2.27 -13.57 -2.33
N GLU A 147 1.63 -14.67 -2.73
CA GLU A 147 0.85 -14.71 -3.96
C GLU A 147 -0.42 -13.84 -3.88
N GLN A 148 -1.08 -13.79 -2.71
CA GLN A 148 -2.19 -12.86 -2.48
C GLN A 148 -1.74 -11.40 -2.63
N VAL A 149 -0.57 -11.04 -2.11
CA VAL A 149 0.00 -9.69 -2.30
C VAL A 149 0.19 -9.40 -3.80
N ARG A 150 0.74 -10.36 -4.55
CA ARG A 150 0.94 -10.22 -6.00
C ARG A 150 -0.37 -10.00 -6.74
N ILE A 151 -1.36 -10.86 -6.50
CA ILE A 151 -2.67 -10.80 -7.17
C ILE A 151 -3.35 -9.45 -6.91
N ARG A 152 -3.41 -9.03 -5.64
CA ARG A 152 -4.05 -7.76 -5.25
C ARG A 152 -3.28 -6.55 -5.78
N ALA A 153 -1.95 -6.58 -5.79
CA ALA A 153 -1.15 -5.51 -6.37
C ALA A 153 -1.40 -5.37 -7.89
N ARG A 154 -1.46 -6.48 -8.63
CA ARG A 154 -1.78 -6.48 -10.08
C ARG A 154 -3.18 -5.94 -10.37
N GLU A 155 -4.15 -6.31 -9.55
CA GLU A 155 -5.54 -5.88 -9.68
C GLU A 155 -5.68 -4.36 -9.48
N LEU A 156 -5.05 -3.83 -8.43
CA LEU A 156 -5.25 -2.44 -8.01
C LEU A 156 -4.31 -1.44 -8.72
N ALA A 157 -3.11 -1.85 -9.14
CA ALA A 157 -2.13 -0.92 -9.72
C ALA A 157 -2.63 -0.14 -10.96
N PRO A 158 -3.35 -0.73 -11.93
CA PRO A 158 -3.91 0.02 -13.05
C PRO A 158 -4.94 1.08 -12.63
N GLN A 159 -5.78 0.74 -11.65
CA GLN A 159 -6.80 1.65 -11.10
C GLN A 159 -6.13 2.79 -10.34
N ALA A 160 -5.18 2.47 -9.46
CA ALA A 160 -4.40 3.43 -8.69
C ALA A 160 -3.63 4.42 -9.59
N ALA A 161 -3.22 4.01 -10.79
CA ALA A 161 -2.53 4.89 -11.73
C ALA A 161 -3.43 6.01 -12.29
N ALA A 162 -4.75 5.82 -12.28
CA ALA A 162 -5.74 6.79 -12.75
C ALA A 162 -6.24 7.74 -11.64
N VAL A 163 -5.88 7.48 -10.38
CA VAL A 163 -6.31 8.26 -9.22
C VAL A 163 -5.44 9.52 -9.08
N PRO A 164 -6.03 10.73 -9.05
CA PRO A 164 -5.29 11.96 -8.79
C PRO A 164 -4.60 11.96 -7.42
N ALA A 165 -3.42 12.58 -7.32
CA ALA A 165 -2.61 12.56 -6.09
C ALA A 165 -3.24 13.28 -4.89
N CYS A 166 -4.29 14.09 -5.09
CA CYS A 166 -5.05 14.73 -4.01
C CYS A 166 -5.89 13.74 -3.19
N TYR A 167 -6.20 12.55 -3.73
CA TYR A 167 -6.85 11.49 -3.00
C TYR A 167 -5.83 10.76 -2.13
N THR A 168 -5.91 10.95 -0.82
CA THR A 168 -4.92 10.42 0.11
C THR A 168 -5.54 9.70 1.30
N GLU A 169 -4.83 8.68 1.79
CA GLU A 169 -5.14 7.99 3.04
C GLU A 169 -4.00 8.17 4.04
N LYS A 170 -4.36 8.31 5.32
CA LYS A 170 -3.39 8.64 6.38
C LYS A 170 -2.56 7.42 6.78
N HIS A 171 -1.25 7.51 6.58
CA HIS A 171 -0.27 6.64 7.22
C HIS A 171 0.15 7.20 8.59
N PRO A 172 0.25 6.40 9.67
CA PRO A 172 0.58 6.89 11.01
C PRO A 172 1.87 7.71 11.10
N ARG A 173 2.90 7.32 10.32
CA ARG A 173 4.20 8.00 10.31
C ARG A 173 4.36 9.03 9.19
N PHE A 174 3.74 8.78 8.04
CA PHE A 174 4.08 9.48 6.79
C PHE A 174 3.03 10.51 6.38
N GLY A 175 1.90 10.60 7.09
CA GLY A 175 0.82 11.51 6.73
C GLY A 175 0.00 10.96 5.56
N GLY A 176 -0.65 11.83 4.80
CA GLY A 176 -1.46 11.39 3.65
C GLY A 176 -0.59 10.92 2.50
N LEU A 177 -0.85 9.68 2.10
CA LEU A 177 -0.23 9.04 0.94
C LEU A 177 -1.30 8.81 -0.12
N SER A 178 -0.96 9.16 -1.36
CA SER A 178 -1.75 8.86 -2.55
C SER A 178 -1.73 7.36 -2.87
N ALA A 179 -2.63 6.91 -3.74
CA ALA A 179 -2.65 5.53 -4.23
C ALA A 179 -1.29 5.08 -4.82
N ALA A 180 -0.62 5.98 -5.55
CA ALA A 180 0.71 5.72 -6.11
C ALA A 180 1.80 5.60 -5.04
N GLU A 181 1.74 6.42 -4.00
CA GLU A 181 2.69 6.39 -2.88
C GLU A 181 2.51 5.15 -2.01
N TRP A 182 1.27 4.69 -1.80
CA TRP A 182 1.02 3.40 -1.13
C TRP A 182 1.65 2.23 -1.90
N MET A 183 1.56 2.22 -3.23
CA MET A 183 2.21 1.18 -4.04
C MET A 183 3.75 1.22 -3.92
N LEU A 184 4.33 2.42 -4.00
CA LEU A 184 5.77 2.61 -3.82
C LEU A 184 6.22 2.15 -2.42
N LEU A 185 5.40 2.41 -1.39
CA LEU A 185 5.72 2.01 -0.02
C LEU A 185 5.84 0.49 0.13
N ILE A 186 5.04 -0.30 -0.60
CA ILE A 186 5.13 -1.78 -0.58
C ILE A 186 6.50 -2.22 -1.10
N GLU A 187 6.90 -1.74 -2.28
CA GLU A 187 8.22 -2.06 -2.86
C GLU A 187 9.37 -1.67 -1.93
N MET A 188 9.34 -0.44 -1.40
CA MET A 188 10.38 0.04 -0.50
C MET A 188 10.47 -0.81 0.77
N HIS A 189 9.33 -1.28 1.28
CA HIS A 189 9.24 -2.05 2.51
C HIS A 189 9.82 -3.46 2.32
N TYR A 190 9.44 -4.14 1.24
CA TYR A 190 10.04 -5.43 0.88
C TYR A 190 11.55 -5.31 0.67
N ARG A 191 12.02 -4.28 -0.05
CA ARG A 191 13.47 -4.04 -0.24
C ARG A 191 14.21 -3.84 1.06
N HIS A 192 13.66 -3.03 1.96
CA HIS A 192 14.27 -2.73 3.26
C HIS A 192 14.50 -4.01 4.07
N HIS A 193 13.53 -4.92 4.08
CA HIS A 193 13.61 -6.16 4.85
C HIS A 193 14.58 -7.22 4.28
N LEU A 194 15.14 -7.02 3.08
CA LEU A 194 16.23 -7.88 2.58
C LEU A 194 17.46 -7.83 3.51
N HIS A 195 17.74 -6.69 4.15
CA HIS A 195 18.83 -6.60 5.12
C HIS A 195 18.54 -7.39 6.41
N GLN A 196 17.29 -7.39 6.88
CA GLN A 196 16.91 -8.22 8.03
C GLN A 196 16.96 -9.70 7.67
N LYS A 197 16.47 -10.05 6.47
CA LYS A 197 16.52 -11.40 5.96
C LYS A 197 17.94 -11.96 5.95
N ARG A 198 18.91 -11.25 5.38
CA ARG A 198 20.32 -11.70 5.33
C ARG A 198 20.88 -12.05 6.72
N ARG A 199 20.60 -11.22 7.73
CA ARG A 199 21.02 -11.49 9.12
C ARG A 199 20.36 -12.75 9.70
N LEU A 200 19.08 -12.98 9.37
CA LEU A 200 18.37 -14.18 9.80
C LEU A 200 18.86 -15.43 9.07
N ASP A 201 19.25 -15.29 7.79
CA ASP A 201 19.88 -16.38 7.03
C ASP A 201 21.22 -16.78 7.64
N GLU A 202 22.07 -15.81 7.99
CA GLU A 202 23.32 -16.05 8.71
C GLU A 202 23.07 -16.77 10.04
N PHE A 203 22.10 -16.30 10.84
CA PHE A 203 21.72 -16.94 12.10
C PHE A 203 21.25 -18.40 11.92
N LEU A 204 20.54 -18.68 10.84
CA LEU A 204 20.03 -20.02 10.52
C LEU A 204 21.06 -20.93 9.84
N ASN A 205 22.29 -20.44 9.61
CA ASN A 205 23.33 -21.10 8.80
C ASN A 205 22.87 -21.41 7.37
N MET A 206 22.11 -20.48 6.76
CA MET A 206 21.55 -20.58 5.41
C MET A 206 22.21 -19.60 4.42
N SER A 207 23.30 -18.93 4.82
CA SER A 207 24.13 -18.14 3.93
C SER A 207 24.72 -19.01 2.81
N ILE A 208 24.60 -18.54 1.57
CA ILE A 208 25.28 -19.09 0.38
C ILE A 208 26.61 -18.36 0.22
#